data_AF-A0A8J2YZ27-F1
#
_entry.id   AF-A0A8J2YZ27-F1
#
_cell.length_a   1.000
_cell.length_b   1.000
_cell.length_c   1.000
_cell.angle_alpha   90.00
_cell.angle_beta   90.00
_cell.angle_gamma   90.00
#
_symmetry.space_group_name_H-M   'P 1'
#
loop_
_entity.id
_entity.type
_entity.pdbx_description
1 polymer ?
#
loop_
_entity_poly.entity_id
_entity_poly.type
_entity_poly.pdbx_seq_one_letter_code
_entity_poly.pdbx_strand_id
1 'polypeptide(L)'
;MADKFDRDRLVKLLGMLGSAHDGEVLNAARRIDAMVRAGGRGWNELLGPAETMPGPKRVPDRADLRKLDELLAASRVSDILKLRLAAMREALKAGRLTDQDRHLLRMLHRKAVIEGAVVTT
;
A
#
# COMPACT_ATOMS: atom_id res chain seq x y z
N MET A 1 -18.36 -20.96 -3.61
CA MET A 1 -19.20 -19.97 -4.32
C MET A 1 -19.03 -18.65 -3.59
N ALA A 2 -18.45 -17.63 -4.21
CA ALA A 2 -18.29 -16.33 -3.57
C ALA A 2 -19.68 -15.72 -3.38
N ASP A 3 -20.12 -15.61 -2.13
CA ASP A 3 -21.30 -14.82 -1.79
C ASP A 3 -21.00 -13.38 -2.21
N LYS A 4 -21.56 -13.01 -3.36
CA LYS A 4 -21.09 -11.90 -4.19
C LYS A 4 -21.76 -10.64 -3.68
N PHE A 5 -21.29 -10.16 -2.53
CA PHE A 5 -21.69 -8.85 -2.00
C PHE A 5 -21.51 -7.79 -3.09
N ASP A 6 -22.61 -7.24 -3.57
CA ASP A 6 -22.64 -6.34 -4.73
C ASP A 6 -22.18 -4.93 -4.33
N ARG A 7 -20.86 -4.74 -4.41
CA ARG A 7 -20.20 -3.47 -4.08
C ARG A 7 -20.69 -2.32 -4.94
N ASP A 8 -20.96 -2.55 -6.22
CA ASP A 8 -21.38 -1.49 -7.14
C ASP A 8 -22.80 -1.01 -6.79
N ARG A 9 -23.67 -1.94 -6.38
CA ARG A 9 -24.98 -1.60 -5.84
C ARG A 9 -24.90 -0.83 -4.53
N LEU A 10 -23.96 -1.16 -3.63
CA LEU A 10 -23.74 -0.41 -2.40
C LEU A 10 -23.34 1.04 -2.68
N VAL A 11 -22.39 1.24 -3.59
CA VAL A 11 -21.91 2.58 -3.96
C VAL A 11 -23.04 3.45 -4.50
N LYS A 12 -23.91 2.88 -5.37
CA LYS A 12 -25.07 3.60 -5.89
C LYS A 12 -26.05 4.03 -4.79
N LEU A 13 -26.37 3.12 -3.85
CA LEU A 13 -27.27 3.44 -2.74
C LEU A 13 -26.68 4.48 -1.79
N LEU A 14 -25.37 4.42 -1.51
CA LEU A 14 -24.69 5.44 -0.71
C LEU A 14 -24.72 6.82 -1.39
N GLY A 15 -24.62 6.87 -2.73
CA GLY A 15 -24.77 8.11 -3.49
C GLY A 15 -26.18 8.72 -3.38
N MET A 16 -27.23 7.90 -3.23
CA MET A 16 -28.60 8.37 -3.06
C MET A 16 -28.86 9.03 -1.70
N LEU A 17 -27.98 8.84 -0.70
CA LEU A 17 -28.10 9.52 0.59
C LEU A 17 -27.86 11.04 0.49
N GLY A 18 -27.28 11.52 -0.62
CA GLY A 18 -27.12 12.95 -0.91
C GLY A 18 -28.30 13.58 -1.67
N SER A 19 -29.41 12.85 -1.87
CA SER A 19 -30.60 13.39 -2.54
C SER A 19 -31.26 14.52 -1.74
N ALA A 20 -31.88 15.46 -2.44
CA ALA A 20 -32.69 16.53 -1.84
C ALA A 20 -34.07 16.04 -1.35
N HIS A 21 -34.41 14.78 -1.60
CA HIS A 21 -35.69 14.18 -1.25
C HIS A 21 -35.54 13.16 -0.11
N ASP A 22 -36.08 13.49 1.06
CA ASP A 22 -36.00 12.64 2.27
C ASP A 22 -36.52 11.21 2.05
N GLY A 23 -37.55 11.04 1.21
CA GLY A 23 -38.10 9.73 0.88
C GLY A 23 -37.12 8.82 0.15
N GLU A 24 -36.28 9.40 -0.71
CA GLU A 24 -35.23 8.66 -1.43
C GLU A 24 -34.08 8.31 -0.50
N VAL A 25 -33.69 9.24 0.38
CA VAL A 25 -32.65 9.03 1.40
C VAL A 25 -33.06 7.89 2.34
N LEU A 26 -34.29 7.91 2.87
CA LEU A 26 -34.77 6.87 3.77
C LEU A 26 -34.89 5.51 3.09
N ASN A 27 -35.36 5.46 1.85
CA ASN A 27 -35.45 4.22 1.08
C ASN A 27 -34.04 3.65 0.79
N ALA A 28 -33.08 4.50 0.43
CA ALA A 28 -31.70 4.10 0.21
C ALA A 28 -31.06 3.57 1.50
N ALA A 29 -31.22 4.26 2.63
CA ALA A 29 -30.72 3.83 3.93
C ALA A 29 -31.25 2.44 4.34
N ARG A 30 -32.56 2.20 4.19
CA ARG A 30 -33.17 0.89 4.48
C ARG A 30 -32.64 -0.22 3.58
N ARG A 31 -32.43 0.08 2.31
CA ARG A 31 -31.86 -0.88 1.34
C ARG A 31 -30.41 -1.22 1.64
N ILE A 32 -29.62 -0.25 2.09
CA ILE A 32 -28.24 -0.46 2.53
C ILE A 32 -28.23 -1.38 3.75
N ASP A 33 -29.02 -1.10 4.78
CA ASP A 33 -29.08 -1.92 6.01
C ASP A 33 -29.50 -3.36 5.70
N ALA A 34 -30.55 -3.55 4.89
CA ALA A 34 -31.00 -4.87 4.47
C ALA A 34 -29.92 -5.65 3.71
N MET A 35 -29.17 -4.98 2.83
CA MET A 35 -28.11 -5.62 2.05
C MET A 35 -26.90 -6.00 2.89
N VAL A 36 -26.49 -5.15 3.84
CA VAL A 36 -25.40 -5.42 4.77
C VAL A 36 -25.77 -6.61 5.66
N ARG A 37 -26.99 -6.63 6.23
CA ARG A 37 -27.50 -7.73 7.06
C ARG A 37 -27.63 -9.04 6.28
N ALA A 38 -28.14 -9.00 5.05
CA ALA A 38 -28.29 -10.18 4.20
C ALA A 38 -26.95 -10.82 3.85
N GLY A 39 -25.89 -10.02 3.72
CA GLY A 39 -24.53 -10.52 3.50
C GLY A 39 -23.86 -11.10 4.75
N GLY A 40 -24.54 -11.14 5.90
CA GLY A 40 -24.00 -11.67 7.16
C GLY A 40 -22.80 -10.89 7.72
N ARG A 41 -22.46 -9.75 7.13
CA ARG A 41 -21.30 -8.93 7.49
C ARG A 41 -21.71 -7.68 8.25
N GLY A 42 -20.95 -7.32 9.27
CA GLY A 42 -21.06 -6.00 9.91
C GLY A 42 -20.33 -4.92 9.11
N TRP A 43 -20.66 -3.65 9.35
CA TRP A 43 -19.90 -2.53 8.78
C TRP A 43 -18.41 -2.59 9.08
N ASN A 44 -18.01 -3.14 10.23
CA ASN A 44 -16.62 -3.32 10.61
C ASN A 44 -15.88 -4.36 9.76
N GLU A 45 -16.59 -5.33 9.17
CA GLU A 45 -16.00 -6.30 8.25
C GLU A 45 -15.99 -5.77 6.80
N LEU A 46 -16.93 -4.90 6.46
CA LEU A 46 -17.01 -4.24 5.15
C LEU A 46 -16.02 -3.09 4.99
N LEU A 47 -15.86 -2.30 6.06
CA LEU A 47 -15.02 -1.12 6.14
C LEU A 47 -13.83 -1.35 7.08
N GLY A 48 -13.52 -2.61 7.37
CA GLY A 48 -12.40 -3.00 8.23
C GLY A 48 -11.16 -2.20 7.86
N PRO A 49 -10.29 -1.91 8.85
CA PRO A 49 -9.10 -1.10 8.62
C PRO A 49 -8.48 -1.63 7.35
N ALA A 50 -8.29 -0.75 6.35
CA ALA A 50 -7.74 -1.15 5.08
C ALA A 50 -6.54 -2.01 5.44
N GLU A 51 -6.66 -3.34 5.30
CA GLU A 51 -5.49 -4.18 5.36
C GLU A 51 -4.61 -3.45 4.37
N THR A 52 -3.42 -3.09 4.83
CA THR A 52 -2.36 -2.67 3.94
C THR A 52 -2.14 -3.87 3.06
N MET A 53 -3.05 -4.07 2.09
CA MET A 53 -2.98 -5.06 1.06
C MET A 53 -1.60 -4.75 0.52
N PRO A 54 -0.62 -5.65 0.70
CA PRO A 54 0.66 -5.43 0.10
C PRO A 54 0.33 -5.27 -1.38
N GLY A 55 0.41 -4.03 -1.87
CA GLY A 55 0.11 -3.72 -3.25
C GLY A 55 0.88 -4.73 -4.09
N PRO A 56 0.31 -5.19 -5.23
CA PRO A 56 0.74 -6.39 -5.93
C PRO A 56 2.25 -6.47 -5.84
N LYS A 57 2.79 -7.49 -5.12
CA LYS A 57 4.22 -7.63 -4.82
C LYS A 57 4.95 -7.45 -6.14
N ARG A 58 5.36 -6.21 -6.41
CA ARG A 58 6.08 -5.87 -7.62
C ARG A 58 7.34 -6.68 -7.45
N VAL A 59 7.55 -7.60 -8.39
CA VAL A 59 8.72 -8.48 -8.44
C VAL A 59 9.90 -7.65 -7.97
N PRO A 60 10.62 -8.03 -6.89
CA PRO A 60 11.69 -7.23 -6.33
C PRO A 60 12.61 -6.87 -7.48
N ASP A 61 12.54 -5.60 -7.87
CA ASP A 61 13.11 -5.17 -9.14
C ASP A 61 14.62 -5.41 -9.00
N ARG A 62 15.25 -6.14 -9.92
CA ARG A 62 16.70 -6.42 -9.84
C ARG A 62 17.49 -5.11 -9.68
N ALA A 63 16.91 -4.00 -10.14
CA ALA A 63 17.39 -2.64 -9.94
C ALA A 63 17.50 -2.21 -8.46
N ASP A 64 16.59 -2.60 -7.58
CA ASP A 64 16.60 -2.19 -6.17
C ASP A 64 17.66 -2.95 -5.35
N LEU A 65 17.92 -4.21 -5.70
CA LEU A 65 19.05 -4.97 -5.15
C LEU A 65 20.39 -4.35 -5.54
N ARG A 66 20.55 -3.94 -6.82
CA ARG A 66 21.77 -3.27 -7.29
C ARG A 66 22.06 -1.98 -6.53
N LYS A 67 21.04 -1.12 -6.36
CA LYS A 67 21.17 0.13 -5.59
C LYS A 67 21.56 -0.12 -4.13
N LEU A 68 21.03 -1.18 -3.51
CA LEU A 68 21.39 -1.57 -2.14
C LEU A 68 22.85 -2.03 -2.04
N ASP A 69 23.30 -2.87 -2.99
CA ASP A 69 24.68 -3.36 -3.01
C ASP A 69 25.68 -2.20 -3.29
N GLU A 70 25.33 -1.24 -4.16
CA GLU A 70 26.11 -0.02 -4.40
C GLU A 70 26.21 0.87 -3.16
N LEU A 71 25.09 1.08 -2.45
CA LEU A 71 25.08 1.87 -1.21
C LEU A 71 25.82 1.17 -0.05
N LEU A 72 25.83 -0.16 -0.02
CA LEU A 72 26.62 -0.93 0.95
C LEU A 72 28.13 -0.88 0.63
N ALA A 73 28.49 -0.84 -0.66
CA ALA A 73 29.88 -0.71 -1.11
C ALA A 73 30.43 0.72 -0.96
N ALA A 74 29.55 1.73 -0.90
CA ALA A 74 29.96 3.13 -0.74
C ALA A 74 30.59 3.38 0.64
N SER A 75 31.87 3.76 0.64
CA SER A 75 32.68 4.02 1.85
C SER A 75 32.20 5.21 2.69
N ARG A 76 31.44 6.13 2.09
CA ARG A 76 30.88 7.32 2.75
C ARG A 76 29.59 7.07 3.53
N VAL A 77 29.07 5.84 3.49
CA VAL A 77 27.87 5.47 4.23
C VAL A 77 28.28 5.06 5.65
N SER A 78 27.74 5.76 6.66
CA SER A 78 27.97 5.46 8.08
C SER A 78 27.59 4.00 8.41
N ASP A 79 28.32 3.37 9.33
CA ASP A 79 28.12 1.95 9.68
C ASP A 79 26.73 1.65 10.25
N ILE A 80 26.12 2.62 10.95
CA ILE A 80 24.72 2.55 11.40
C ILE A 80 23.76 2.46 10.19
N LEU A 81 24.07 3.19 9.13
CA LEU A 81 23.27 3.19 7.91
C LEU A 81 23.49 1.91 7.10
N LYS A 82 24.72 1.36 7.09
CA LYS A 82 25.02 0.05 6.48
C LYS A 82 24.24 -1.09 7.14
N LEU A 83 24.14 -1.10 8.48
CA LEU A 83 23.30 -2.06 9.22
C LEU A 83 21.84 -1.98 8.78
N ARG A 84 21.30 -0.76 8.63
CA ARG A 84 19.93 -0.55 8.14
C ARG A 84 19.75 -1.00 6.69
N LEU A 85 20.70 -0.71 5.81
CA LEU A 85 20.68 -1.16 4.41
C LEU A 85 20.75 -2.69 4.30
N ALA A 86 21.55 -3.35 5.14
CA ALA A 86 21.61 -4.81 5.20
C ALA A 86 20.27 -5.43 5.65
N ALA A 87 19.63 -4.85 6.67
CA ALA A 87 18.29 -5.26 7.09
C ALA A 87 17.24 -5.05 5.97
N MET A 88 17.34 -3.95 5.22
CA MET A 88 16.47 -3.67 4.07
C MET A 88 16.70 -4.67 2.91
N ARG A 89 17.93 -5.11 2.67
CA ARG A 89 18.27 -6.14 1.67
C ARG A 89 17.59 -7.46 1.97
N GLU A 90 17.61 -7.89 3.24
CA GLU A 90 16.94 -9.12 3.67
C GLU A 90 15.40 -8.97 3.63
N ALA A 91 14.87 -7.80 3.97
CA ALA A 91 13.43 -7.50 3.82
C ALA A 91 12.99 -7.53 2.34
N LEU A 92 13.86 -7.10 1.42
CA LEU A 92 13.62 -7.13 -0.02
C LEU A 92 13.62 -8.56 -0.56
N LYS A 93 14.56 -9.42 -0.12
CA LYS A 93 14.55 -10.87 -0.43
C LYS A 93 13.29 -11.56 0.09
N ALA A 94 12.80 -11.16 1.26
CA ALA A 94 11.55 -11.68 1.82
C ALA A 94 10.28 -11.11 1.15
N GLY A 95 10.41 -10.16 0.22
CA GLY A 95 9.29 -9.50 -0.46
C GLY A 95 8.43 -8.66 0.47
N ARG A 96 9.02 -8.10 1.55
CA ARG A 96 8.33 -7.28 2.57
C ARG A 96 8.66 -5.78 2.47
N LEU A 97 9.24 -5.34 1.35
CA LEU A 97 9.67 -3.96 1.18
C LEU A 97 8.46 -3.01 1.15
N THR A 98 8.42 -2.05 2.06
CA THR A 98 7.36 -1.04 2.12
C THR A 98 7.61 0.09 1.11
N ASP A 99 6.58 0.87 0.78
CA ASP A 99 6.77 2.04 -0.11
C ASP A 99 7.64 3.14 0.53
N GLN A 100 7.63 3.23 1.85
CA GLN A 100 8.49 4.14 2.61
C GLN A 100 9.97 3.75 2.46
N ASP A 101 10.28 2.46 2.48
CA ASP A 101 11.63 1.93 2.25
C ASP A 101 12.14 2.27 0.84
N ARG A 102 11.28 2.16 -0.18
CA ARG A 102 11.61 2.53 -1.56
C ARG A 102 11.85 4.03 -1.72
N HIS A 103 11.09 4.86 -1.01
CA HIS A 103 11.31 6.30 -1.03
C HIS A 103 12.66 6.66 -0.40
N LEU A 104 13.01 6.04 0.73
CA LEU A 104 14.30 6.19 1.38
C LEU A 104 15.46 5.78 0.46
N LEU A 105 15.36 4.62 -0.23
CA LEU A 105 16.37 4.18 -1.20
C LEU A 105 16.58 5.19 -2.34
N ARG A 106 15.50 5.76 -2.88
CA ARG A 106 15.59 6.79 -3.92
C ARG A 106 16.24 8.08 -3.43
N MET A 107 16.04 8.45 -2.17
CA MET A 107 16.71 9.62 -1.58
C MET A 107 18.18 9.36 -1.31
N LEU A 108 18.52 8.21 -0.72
CA LEU A 108 19.90 7.84 -0.42
C LEU A 108 20.74 7.68 -1.69
N HIS A 109 20.20 7.01 -2.71
CA HIS A 109 20.87 6.87 -4.00
C HIS A 109 21.08 8.24 -4.67
N ARG A 110 20.06 9.11 -4.68
CA ARG A 110 20.22 10.47 -5.22
C ARG A 110 21.29 11.26 -4.47
N LYS A 111 21.29 11.19 -3.14
CA LYS A 111 22.30 11.85 -2.30
C LYS A 111 23.71 11.30 -2.59
N ALA A 112 23.86 9.99 -2.69
CA ALA A 112 25.14 9.34 -2.97
C ALA A 112 25.68 9.68 -4.37
N VAL A 113 24.81 9.83 -5.37
CA VAL A 113 25.19 10.29 -6.72
C VAL A 113 25.65 11.75 -6.69
N ILE A 114 24.93 12.63 -5.99
CA ILE A 114 25.29 14.06 -5.85
C ILE A 114 26.62 14.22 -5.11
N GLU A 115 26.86 13.41 -4.08
CA GLU A 115 28.11 13.41 -3.32
C GLU A 115 29.26 12.69 -4.07
N GLY A 116 29.03 12.15 -5.27
CA GLY A 116 30.04 11.44 -6.06
C GLY A 116 30.50 10.11 -5.45
N ALA A 117 29.70 9.55 -4.53
CA ALA A 117 30.00 8.30 -3.83
C ALA A 117 29.53 7.05 -4.60
N VAL A 118 28.64 7.20 -5.59
CA VAL A 118 28.12 6.11 -6.43
C VAL A 118 28.11 6.56 -7.89
N VAL A 119 28.65 5.72 -8.78
CA VAL A 119 28.69 5.96 -10.23
C VAL A 119 27.41 5.41 -10.85
N THR A 120 26.66 6.25 -11.54
CA THR A 120 25.51 5.80 -12.33
C THR A 120 26.04 5.14 -13.61
N THR A 121 25.84 3.83 -13.73
CA THR A 121 26.12 3.05 -14.96
C THR A 121 24.85 2.37 -15.43
#